data_AF-A0A285TIJ3-F1
#
_entry.id   AF-A0A285TIJ3-F1
#
_cell.length_a   1.000
_cell.length_b   1.000
_cell.length_c   1.000
_cell.angle_alpha   90.00
_cell.angle_beta   90.00
_cell.angle_gamma   90.00
#
_symmetry.space_group_name_H-M   'P 1'
#
loop_
_entity.id
_entity.type
_entity.pdbx_description
1 polymer ?
#
loop_
_entity_poly.entity_id
_entity_poly.type
_entity_poly.pdbx_seq_one_letter_code
_entity_poly.pdbx_strand_id
1 'polypeptide(L)' 'MAGTGLGLSICRGFIEAHGGRIVALDGPQGVGTTIAITLPVTAMPTVAEDDEDLEDGSAEGN' A
#
# COMPACT_ATOMS: atom_id res chain seq x y z
N MET A 1 35.90 -5.31 -1.37
CA MET A 1 34.84 -4.49 -0.74
C MET A 1 33.51 -4.96 -1.28
N ALA A 2 32.80 -5.81 -0.54
CA ALA A 2 31.37 -5.97 -0.77
C ALA A 2 30.73 -4.75 -0.12
N GLY A 3 30.34 -3.74 -0.92
CA GLY A 3 29.45 -2.71 -0.39
C GLY A 3 28.21 -3.43 0.10
N THR A 4 27.94 -3.41 1.40
CA THR A 4 26.81 -4.13 1.99
C THR A 4 25.45 -3.59 1.54
N GLY A 5 25.42 -2.66 0.57
CA GLY A 5 24.22 -2.17 -0.08
C GLY A 5 23.21 -1.71 0.96
N LEU A 6 23.51 -0.59 1.64
CA LEU A 6 22.65 -0.05 2.71
C LEU A 6 21.17 -0.01 2.33
N GLY A 7 20.86 0.25 1.05
CA GLY A 7 19.49 0.30 0.53
C GLY A 7 18.64 -0.93 0.87
N LEU A 8 19.14 -2.15 0.64
CA LEU A 8 18.35 -3.36 0.88
C LEU A 8 18.11 -3.61 2.38
N SER A 9 19.09 -3.28 3.22
CA SER A 9 18.96 -3.36 4.68
C SER A 9 17.94 -2.35 5.21
N ILE A 10 17.91 -1.15 4.65
CA ILE A 10 16.91 -0.11 4.98
C ILE A 10 15.51 -0.57 4.55
N CYS A 11 15.36 -1.02 3.30
CA CYS A 11 14.10 -1.55 2.79
C CYS A 11 13.59 -2.71 3.67
N ARG A 12 14.47 -3.63 4.04
CA ARG A 12 14.13 -4.74 4.94
C ARG A 12 13.59 -4.25 6.28
N GLY A 13 14.24 -3.29 6.91
CA GLY A 13 13.78 -2.72 8.19
C GLY A 13 12.37 -2.12 8.10
N PHE A 14 12.08 -1.36 7.02
CA PHE A 14 10.73 -0.83 6.80
C PHE A 14 9.71 -1.94 6.57
N ILE A 15 10.01 -2.90 5.71
CA ILE A 15 9.07 -3.97 5.35
C ILE A 15 8.76 -4.85 6.57
N GLU A 16 9.77 -5.22 7.37
CA GLU A 16 9.58 -6.00 8.61
C GLU A 16 8.77 -5.21 9.65
N ALA A 17 9.00 -3.90 9.78
CA ALA A 17 8.22 -3.05 10.69
C ALA A 17 6.72 -2.97 10.32
N HIS A 18 6.37 -3.14 9.04
CA HIS A 18 4.98 -3.21 8.56
C HIS A 18 4.41 -4.64 8.57
N GLY A 19 5.11 -5.60 9.18
CA GLY A 19 4.68 -7.00 9.23
C GLY A 19 4.82 -7.75 7.90
N GLY A 20 5.60 -7.20 6.97
CA GLY A 20 5.85 -7.77 5.66
C GLY A 20 7.08 -8.66 5.58
N ARG A 21 7.40 -9.07 4.35
CA ARG A 21 8.58 -9.86 4.00
C ARG A 21 9.19 -9.38 2.69
N ILE A 22 10.52 -9.47 2.58
CA ILE A 22 11.30 -9.22 1.36
C ILE A 22 12.14 -10.46 1.02
N VAL A 23 12.23 -10.83 -0.26
CA VAL A 23 13.09 -11.90 -0.76
C VAL A 23 13.76 -11.49 -2.08
N ALA A 24 14.99 -11.95 -2.29
CA ALA A 24 15.68 -11.85 -3.57
C ALA A 24 15.57 -13.18 -4.31
N LEU A 25 15.16 -13.13 -5.56
CA LEU A 25 14.98 -14.27 -6.46
C LEU A 25 15.84 -14.04 -7.71
N ASP A 26 16.13 -15.13 -8.42
CA ASP A 26 16.72 -15.02 -9.76
C ASP A 26 15.83 -14.17 -10.67
N GLY A 27 16.46 -13.33 -11.48
CA GLY A 27 15.74 -12.52 -12.44
C GLY A 27 15.11 -13.38 -13.55
N PRO A 28 14.13 -12.82 -14.29
CA PRO A 28 13.44 -13.55 -15.34
C PRO A 28 14.43 -14.08 -16.39
N GLN A 29 14.24 -15.33 -16.82
CA GLN A 29 15.12 -15.99 -17.79
C GLN A 29 16.60 -16.07 -17.34
N GLY A 30 16.85 -16.05 -16.03
CA GLY A 30 18.21 -16.10 -15.47
C GLY A 30 19.00 -14.79 -15.61
N VAL A 31 18.33 -13.69 -15.97
CA VAL A 31 18.98 -12.39 -16.17
C VAL A 31 18.59 -11.43 -15.06
N GLY A 32 19.60 -10.95 -14.31
CA GLY A 32 19.43 -9.97 -13.24
C GLY A 32 18.85 -10.58 -11.96
N THR A 33 18.12 -9.76 -11.20
CA THR A 33 17.56 -10.13 -9.89
C THR A 33 16.14 -9.60 -9.75
N THR A 34 15.23 -10.43 -9.24
CA THR A 34 13.88 -10.00 -8.87
C THR A 34 13.81 -9.82 -7.35
N ILE A 35 13.41 -8.64 -6.89
CA ILE A 35 13.12 -8.39 -5.48
C ILE A 35 11.60 -8.47 -5.29
N ALA A 36 11.14 -9.44 -4.51
CA ALA A 36 9.73 -9.63 -4.21
C ALA A 36 9.43 -9.19 -2.77
N ILE A 37 8.35 -8.41 -2.61
CA ILE A 37 7.90 -7.84 -1.34
C ILE A 37 6.46 -8.25 -1.10
N THR A 38 6.13 -8.65 0.13
CA THR A 38 4.77 -8.98 0.57
C THR A 38 4.44 -8.15 1.79
N LEU A 39 3.26 -7.52 1.80
CA LEU A 39 2.76 -6.72 2.91
C LEU A 39 1.33 -7.18 3.27
N PRO A 40 0.95 -7.18 4.56
CA PRO A 40 -0.43 -7.39 4.97
C PRO A 40 -1.34 -6.30 4.37
N VAL A 41 -2.48 -6.69 3.82
CA VAL A 41 -3.49 -5.76 3.30
C VAL A 41 -4.59 -5.61 4.33
N THR A 42 -4.80 -4.39 4.82
CA THR A 42 -5.99 -4.04 5.62
C THR A 42 -7.11 -3.62 4.68
N ALA A 43 -8.36 -3.94 5.02
CA ALA A 43 -9.52 -3.49 4.28
C ALA A 43 -9.47 -1.96 4.11
N MET A 44 -9.43 -1.52 2.86
CA MET A 44 -9.46 -0.10 2.53
C MET A 44 -10.87 0.41 2.85
N PRO A 45 -11.03 1.52 3.59
CA PRO A 45 -12.36 2.08 3.82
C PRO A 45 -12.95 2.47 2.46
N THR A 46 -14.11 1.92 2.13
CA THR A 46 -14.91 2.38 1.00
C THR A 46 -15.49 3.73 1.37
N VAL A 47 -15.19 4.77 0.60
CA VAL A 47 -15.89 6.05 0.72
C VAL A 47 -17.37 5.79 0.41
N ALA A 48 -18.23 6.00 1.40
CA ALA A 48 -19.67 6.07 1.16
C ALA A 48 -19.93 7.40 0.45
N GLU A 49 -20.63 7.38 -0.67
CA GLU A 49 -21.09 8.60 -1.33
C GLU A 49 -22.20 9.19 -0.45
N ASP A 50 -21.96 10.36 0.14
CA ASP A 50 -22.95 11.10 0.92
C ASP A 50 -23.98 11.70 -0.06
N ASP A 51 -25.10 11.00 -0.30
CA ASP A 51 -26.31 11.55 -0.93
C ASP A 51 -27.00 12.52 0.06
N GLU A 52 -26.53 13.75 0.18
CA GLU A 52 -27.17 14.81 1.01
C GLU A 52 -27.50 16.09 0.22
N ASP A 53 -27.96 15.96 -1.02
CA ASP A 53 -28.64 17.05 -1.72
C ASP A 53 -30.14 16.74 -1.83
N LEU A 54 -30.96 17.58 -1.17
CA LEU A 54 -32.33 18.02 -1.48
C LEU A 54 -33.23 18.10 -0.21
N GLU A 55 -32.97 19.10 0.64
CA GLU A 55 -33.98 19.58 1.60
C GLU A 55 -35.06 20.37 0.83
N ASP A 56 -36.21 19.72 0.67
CA ASP A 56 -37.48 20.34 0.27
C ASP A 56 -37.92 21.34 1.35
N GLY A 57 -37.66 22.62 1.10
CA GLY A 57 -38.14 23.74 1.89
C GLY A 57 -39.23 24.52 1.16
N SER A 58 -40.39 23.91 0.90
CA SER A 58 -41.56 24.67 0.45
C SER A 58 -42.25 25.34 1.65
N ALA A 59 -42.07 26.65 1.78
CA ALA A 59 -42.75 27.48 2.77
C ALA A 59 -44.25 27.61 2.44
N GLU A 60 -45.13 27.10 3.32
CA GLU A 60 -46.55 27.46 3.32
C GLU A 60 -46.88 28.21 4.61
N GLY A 61 -47.27 29.48 4.44
CA GLY A 61 -47.72 30.35 5.51
C GLY A 61 -49.15 30.07 5.93
N ASN A 62 -49.43 30.35 7.19
CA ASN A 62 -50.78 30.66 7.68
C ASN A 62 -50.68 31.68 8.82
#